data_AF-M4B165-F1
#
_entry.id   AF-M4B165-F1
#
_cell.length_a   1.000
_cell.length_b   1.000
_cell.length_c   1.000
_cell.angle_alpha   90.00
_cell.angle_beta   90.00
_cell.angle_gamma   90.00
#
_symmetry.space_group_name_H-M   'P 1'
#
loop_
_entity.id
_entity.type
_entity.pdbx_description
1 polymer ?
#
loop_
_entity_poly.entity_id
_entity_poly.type
_entity_poly.pdbx_seq_one_letter_code
_entity_poly.pdbx_strand_id
1 'polypeptide(L)'
;MQGTTESSLSPVYDRFFNHGGTDAVRTMTNFSLRMFNNLWSTVVDHMTRHWNAGRGKRSQFAAKDVLFMMLLVLKNGGMWDFAAHVFNVATPTFIPTILKFLRVAAIQILDEQVEKRAYEENMRFLVTSGRIVRLFPCDMYATDVTFQQSNRSIGNSGDKNRFTAASTNYID
;
A
#
# COMPACT_ATOMS: atom_id res chain seq x y z
N MET A 1 2.68 26.73 31.74
CA MET A 1 2.45 25.34 31.31
C MET A 1 0.98 25.04 31.46
N GLN A 2 0.19 25.06 30.38
CA GLN A 2 -1.07 24.31 30.28
C GLN A 2 -1.62 24.45 28.85
N GLY A 3 -2.06 23.34 28.26
CA GLY A 3 -2.99 23.37 27.13
C GLY A 3 -2.51 22.88 25.77
N THR A 4 -1.78 21.77 25.67
CA THR A 4 -1.67 21.03 24.39
C THR A 4 -1.81 19.53 24.66
N THR A 5 -3.04 19.05 24.76
CA THR A 5 -3.35 17.61 24.78
C THR A 5 -4.75 17.32 24.24
N GLU A 6 -5.23 18.11 23.27
CA GLU A 6 -6.51 17.86 22.57
C GLU A 6 -6.32 17.52 21.08
N SER A 7 -5.12 17.11 20.67
CA SER A 7 -4.93 16.54 19.33
C SER A 7 -5.17 15.02 19.37
N SER A 8 -6.37 14.60 18.98
CA SER A 8 -6.70 13.23 18.55
C SER A 8 -6.73 12.13 19.64
N LEU A 9 -7.61 12.26 20.64
CA LEU A 9 -8.04 11.08 21.42
C LEU A 9 -8.61 10.03 20.45
N SER A 10 -8.03 8.83 20.44
CA SER A 10 -8.41 7.72 19.56
C SER A 10 -8.95 6.61 20.44
N PRO A 11 -10.15 6.79 21.03
CA PRO A 11 -10.63 5.98 22.15
C PRO A 11 -10.71 4.49 21.83
N VAL A 12 -10.93 4.12 20.57
CA VAL A 12 -10.97 2.71 20.17
C VAL A 12 -9.57 2.13 20.16
N TYR A 13 -8.64 2.77 19.46
CA TYR A 13 -7.23 2.33 19.44
C TYR A 13 -6.65 2.30 20.86
N ASP A 14 -6.85 3.37 21.63
CA ASP A 14 -6.32 3.54 22.97
C ASP A 14 -6.87 2.47 23.92
N ARG A 15 -8.16 2.08 23.77
CA ARG A 15 -8.74 0.96 24.53
C ARG A 15 -7.96 -0.34 24.30
N PHE A 16 -7.73 -0.73 23.05
CA PHE A 16 -7.01 -1.99 22.76
C PHE A 16 -5.55 -1.93 23.18
N PHE A 17 -4.90 -0.78 22.99
CA PHE A 17 -3.52 -0.57 23.40
C PHE A 17 -3.37 -0.62 24.92
N ASN A 18 -4.27 0.01 25.69
CA ASN A 18 -4.18 0.03 27.14
C ASN A 18 -4.45 -1.34 27.78
N HIS A 19 -5.22 -2.22 27.13
CA HIS A 19 -5.54 -3.55 27.68
C HIS A 19 -4.50 -4.62 27.34
N GLY A 20 -3.82 -4.54 26.20
CA GLY A 20 -2.90 -5.59 25.75
C GLY A 20 -1.65 -5.10 25.04
N GLY A 21 -1.35 -3.80 25.15
CA GLY A 21 -0.12 -3.19 24.66
C GLY A 21 0.12 -3.39 23.16
N THR A 22 1.38 -3.61 22.81
CA THR A 22 1.82 -3.86 21.44
C THR A 22 1.28 -5.16 20.87
N ASP A 23 1.06 -6.16 21.72
CA ASP A 23 0.61 -7.49 21.30
C ASP A 23 -0.86 -7.48 20.89
N ALA A 24 -1.70 -6.68 21.54
CA ALA A 24 -3.07 -6.46 21.09
C ALA A 24 -3.11 -5.79 19.70
N VAL A 25 -2.30 -4.75 19.47
CA VAL A 25 -2.24 -4.08 18.16
C VAL A 25 -1.77 -5.04 17.07
N ARG A 26 -0.73 -5.83 17.35
CA ARG A 26 -0.22 -6.85 16.43
C ARG A 26 -1.24 -7.94 16.17
N THR A 27 -1.92 -8.42 17.20
CA THR A 27 -2.95 -9.44 17.08
C THR A 27 -4.13 -8.93 16.25
N MET A 28 -4.53 -7.67 16.39
CA MET A 28 -5.68 -7.14 15.64
C MET A 28 -5.37 -6.80 14.19
N THR A 29 -4.13 -6.38 13.88
CA THR A 29 -3.82 -5.81 12.55
C THR A 29 -2.79 -6.61 11.75
N ASN A 30 -2.06 -7.54 12.37
CA ASN A 30 -0.81 -8.13 11.88
C ASN A 30 0.37 -7.15 11.75
N PHE A 31 0.21 -5.87 12.12
CA PHE A 31 1.30 -4.88 12.10
C PHE A 31 1.99 -4.82 13.46
N SER A 32 3.33 -4.72 13.46
CA SER A 32 4.02 -4.25 14.66
C SER A 32 3.59 -2.81 14.96
N LEU A 33 3.67 -2.39 16.24
CA LEU A 33 3.36 -1.01 16.63
C LEU A 33 4.12 0.01 15.78
N ARG A 34 5.40 -0.27 15.47
CA ARG A 34 6.23 0.60 14.62
C ARG A 34 5.67 0.72 13.20
N MET A 35 5.30 -0.40 12.57
CA MET A 35 4.74 -0.36 11.22
C MET A 35 3.38 0.35 11.19
N PHE A 36 2.54 0.13 12.21
CA PHE A 36 1.27 0.84 12.34
C PHE A 36 1.48 2.35 12.49
N ASN A 37 2.39 2.78 13.36
CA ASN A 37 2.69 4.20 13.55
C ASN A 37 3.31 4.84 12.30
N ASN A 38 4.17 4.10 11.57
CA ASN A 38 4.69 4.56 10.29
C ASN A 38 3.54 4.78 9.29
N LEU A 39 2.63 3.81 9.15
CA LEU A 39 1.47 3.94 8.27
C LEU A 39 0.58 5.13 8.69
N TRP A 40 0.34 5.30 9.99
CA TRP A 40 -0.42 6.45 10.51
C TRP A 40 0.28 7.77 10.20
N SER A 41 1.60 7.86 10.36
CA SER A 41 2.36 9.08 10.07
C SER A 41 2.30 9.51 8.61
N THR A 42 2.18 8.56 7.69
CA THR A 42 1.99 8.82 6.25
C THR A 42 0.65 9.50 5.98
N VAL A 43 -0.41 9.12 6.70
CA VAL A 43 -1.78 9.58 6.40
C VAL A 43 -2.27 10.70 7.32
N VAL A 44 -1.64 10.91 8.47
CA VAL A 44 -2.15 11.79 9.54
C VAL A 44 -2.32 13.24 9.08
N ASP A 45 -1.39 13.78 8.31
CA ASP A 45 -1.45 15.18 7.85
C ASP A 45 -2.59 15.41 6.86
N HIS A 46 -2.83 14.45 5.98
CA HIS A 46 -3.95 14.49 5.06
C HIS A 46 -5.28 14.27 5.79
N MET A 47 -5.31 13.30 6.71
CA MET A 47 -6.51 12.99 7.50
C MET A 47 -6.92 14.15 8.39
N THR A 48 -5.98 14.82 9.04
CA THR A 48 -6.29 16.00 9.87
C THR A 48 -6.97 17.11 9.05
N ARG A 49 -6.65 17.23 7.75
CA ARG A 49 -7.21 18.27 6.87
C ARG A 49 -8.54 17.88 6.22
N HIS A 50 -8.76 16.60 5.92
CA HIS A 50 -9.90 16.14 5.11
C HIS A 50 -10.88 15.24 5.86
N TRP A 51 -10.47 14.60 6.95
CA TRP A 51 -11.36 13.80 7.78
C TRP A 51 -12.32 14.69 8.54
N ASN A 52 -13.62 14.44 8.41
CA ASN A 52 -14.68 15.27 8.99
C ASN A 52 -14.66 16.75 8.57
N ALA A 53 -13.90 17.10 7.53
CA ALA A 53 -13.93 18.41 6.89
C ALA A 53 -15.18 18.51 6.01
N GLY A 54 -15.93 19.62 6.11
CA GLY A 54 -17.13 19.89 5.31
C GLY A 54 -18.43 20.03 6.11
N ARG A 55 -19.54 20.28 5.39
CA ARG A 55 -20.89 20.53 5.96
C ARG A 55 -21.72 19.27 6.26
N GLY A 56 -21.19 18.09 6.00
CA GLY A 56 -21.91 16.82 6.20
C GLY A 56 -21.86 16.27 7.63
N LYS A 57 -22.58 15.18 7.87
CA LYS A 57 -22.53 14.44 9.15
C LYS A 57 -21.08 13.99 9.43
N ARG A 58 -20.55 14.46 10.55
CA ARG A 58 -19.22 14.07 11.06
C ARG A 58 -19.28 12.63 11.56
N SER A 59 -18.20 11.88 11.32
CA SER A 59 -18.01 10.57 11.92
C SER A 59 -17.78 10.73 13.43
N GLN A 60 -18.34 9.81 14.21
CA GLN A 60 -18.11 9.73 15.66
C GLN A 60 -16.71 9.18 16.01
N PHE A 61 -16.02 8.58 15.04
CA PHE A 61 -14.72 7.95 15.25
C PHE A 61 -13.57 8.86 14.79
N ALA A 62 -12.46 8.83 15.53
CA ALA A 62 -11.22 9.47 15.11
C ALA A 62 -10.64 8.77 13.87
N ALA A 63 -9.92 9.50 13.02
CA ALA A 63 -9.31 8.93 11.81
C ALA A 63 -8.38 7.74 12.14
N LYS A 64 -7.63 7.82 13.24
CA LYS A 64 -6.75 6.74 13.72
C LYS A 64 -7.52 5.49 14.14
N ASP A 65 -8.69 5.67 14.79
CA ASP A 65 -9.57 4.56 15.14
C ASP A 65 -10.08 3.85 13.88
N VAL A 66 -10.51 4.62 12.87
CA VAL A 66 -11.02 4.03 11.63
C VAL A 66 -9.90 3.33 10.84
N LEU A 67 -8.66 3.84 10.88
CA LEU A 67 -7.50 3.13 10.33
C LEU A 67 -7.30 1.77 11.02
N PHE A 68 -7.35 1.74 12.36
CA PHE A 68 -7.22 0.51 13.13
C PHE A 68 -8.35 -0.49 12.81
N MET A 69 -9.60 -0.01 12.71
CA MET A 69 -10.75 -0.83 12.32
C MET A 69 -10.60 -1.39 10.91
N MET A 70 -10.15 -0.57 9.95
CA MET A 70 -9.91 -0.98 8.56
C MET A 70 -8.88 -2.10 8.48
N LEU A 71 -7.77 -1.99 9.20
CA LEU A 71 -6.74 -3.04 9.22
C LEU A 71 -7.25 -4.35 9.81
N LEU A 72 -8.13 -4.32 10.82
CA LEU A 72 -8.77 -5.52 11.33
C LEU A 72 -9.67 -6.16 10.26
N VAL A 73 -10.45 -5.37 9.52
CA VAL A 73 -11.30 -5.90 8.43
C VAL A 73 -10.45 -6.54 7.35
N LEU A 74 -9.36 -5.89 6.94
CA LEU A 74 -8.44 -6.39 5.92
C LEU A 74 -7.74 -7.67 6.38
N LYS A 75 -7.31 -7.74 7.65
CA LYS A 75 -6.75 -8.95 8.25
C LYS A 75 -7.71 -10.13 8.13
N ASN A 76 -9.00 -9.90 8.38
CA ASN A 76 -10.03 -10.93 8.41
C ASN A 76 -10.70 -11.16 7.05
N GLY A 77 -10.09 -10.72 5.94
CA GLY A 77 -10.60 -10.98 4.59
C GLY A 77 -11.97 -10.35 4.32
N GLY A 78 -12.32 -9.23 4.97
CA GLY A 78 -13.60 -8.57 4.73
C GLY A 78 -14.78 -9.14 5.53
N MET A 79 -14.53 -9.86 6.63
CA MET A 79 -15.59 -10.25 7.58
C MET A 79 -16.10 -9.03 8.37
N TRP A 80 -16.90 -8.19 7.72
CA TRP A 80 -17.42 -6.92 8.26
C TRP A 80 -18.22 -7.11 9.53
N ASP A 81 -19.07 -8.15 9.62
CA ASP A 81 -19.91 -8.42 10.79
C ASP A 81 -19.07 -8.80 12.02
N PHE A 82 -18.04 -9.63 11.83
CA PHE A 82 -17.10 -9.98 12.89
C PHE A 82 -16.36 -8.73 13.39
N ALA A 83 -15.80 -7.93 12.47
CA ALA A 83 -15.07 -6.72 12.86
C ALA A 83 -15.99 -5.70 13.54
N ALA A 84 -17.21 -5.51 13.04
CA ALA A 84 -18.22 -4.64 13.66
C ALA A 84 -18.56 -5.10 15.09
N HIS A 85 -18.72 -6.41 15.29
CA HIS A 85 -18.93 -7.01 16.61
C HIS A 85 -17.74 -6.79 17.56
N VAL A 86 -16.49 -6.97 17.09
CA VAL A 86 -15.29 -6.72 17.90
C VAL A 86 -15.24 -5.28 18.43
N PHE A 87 -15.69 -4.31 17.64
CA PHE A 87 -15.72 -2.91 18.02
C PHE A 87 -17.02 -2.46 18.69
N ASN A 88 -18.00 -3.36 18.84
CA ASN A 88 -19.34 -3.05 19.33
C ASN A 88 -20.03 -1.91 18.54
N VAL A 89 -19.93 -1.97 17.22
CA VAL A 89 -20.54 -1.01 16.28
C VAL A 89 -21.53 -1.77 15.40
N ALA A 90 -22.69 -1.17 15.12
CA ALA A 90 -23.63 -1.77 14.18
C ALA A 90 -23.03 -1.84 12.76
N THR A 91 -23.04 -3.00 12.12
CA THR A 91 -22.60 -3.22 10.73
C THR A 91 -23.06 -2.13 9.74
N PRO A 92 -24.35 -1.71 9.72
CA PRO A 92 -24.81 -0.67 8.78
C PRO A 92 -24.16 0.71 8.99
N THR A 93 -23.55 0.96 10.16
CA THR A 93 -22.76 2.17 10.42
C THR A 93 -21.27 1.93 10.19
N PHE A 94 -20.78 0.73 10.50
CA PHE A 94 -19.38 0.36 10.43
C PHE A 94 -18.84 0.39 8.99
N ILE A 95 -19.52 -0.29 8.07
CA ILE A 95 -19.12 -0.37 6.65
C ILE A 95 -18.98 1.02 6.01
N PRO A 96 -20.01 1.89 6.01
CA PRO A 96 -19.89 3.20 5.36
C PRO A 96 -18.86 4.11 6.03
N THR A 97 -18.61 3.94 7.34
CA THR A 97 -17.56 4.70 8.04
C THR A 97 -16.18 4.35 7.51
N ILE A 98 -15.86 3.06 7.39
CA ILE A 98 -14.58 2.59 6.85
C ILE A 98 -14.44 2.95 5.38
N LEU A 99 -15.51 2.80 4.59
CA LEU A 99 -15.47 3.19 3.17
C LEU A 99 -15.28 4.70 2.98
N LYS A 100 -15.91 5.54 3.83
CA LYS A 100 -15.68 6.99 3.84
C LYS A 100 -14.21 7.30 4.15
N PHE A 101 -13.63 6.63 5.13
CA PHE A 101 -12.21 6.77 5.45
C PHE A 101 -11.33 6.33 4.28
N LEU A 102 -11.60 5.18 3.68
CA LEU A 102 -10.86 4.67 2.54
C LEU A 102 -10.92 5.65 1.36
N ARG A 103 -12.07 6.26 1.06
CA ARG A 103 -12.15 7.25 -0.03
C ARG A 103 -11.24 8.47 0.21
N VAL A 104 -11.09 8.90 1.45
CA VAL A 104 -10.20 10.01 1.82
C VAL A 104 -8.75 9.54 1.91
N ALA A 105 -8.49 8.32 2.37
CA ALA A 105 -7.15 7.77 2.58
C ALA A 105 -6.51 7.25 1.29
N ALA A 106 -7.30 6.60 0.44
CA ALA A 106 -6.82 5.77 -0.66
C ALA A 106 -6.06 6.58 -1.69
N ILE A 107 -6.48 7.82 -1.97
CA ILE A 107 -5.77 8.70 -2.90
C ILE A 107 -4.33 8.91 -2.40
N GLN A 108 -4.14 9.22 -1.12
CA GLN A 108 -2.80 9.46 -0.58
C GLN A 108 -1.98 8.20 -0.36
N ILE A 109 -2.59 7.14 0.21
CA ILE A 109 -1.87 5.88 0.48
C ILE A 109 -1.41 5.28 -0.84
N LEU A 110 -2.26 5.27 -1.87
CA LEU A 110 -1.88 4.71 -3.17
C LEU A 110 -0.88 5.62 -3.87
N ASP A 111 -1.11 6.93 -3.94
CA ASP A 111 -0.17 7.83 -4.65
C ASP A 111 1.22 7.80 -4.02
N GLU A 112 1.35 7.98 -2.69
CA GLU A 112 2.67 7.98 -2.05
C GLU A 112 3.36 6.61 -2.10
N GLN A 113 2.62 5.51 -1.96
CA GLN A 113 3.22 4.17 -2.00
C GLN A 113 3.58 3.75 -3.43
N VAL A 114 2.72 4.05 -4.41
CA VAL A 114 2.93 3.72 -5.81
C VAL A 114 4.01 4.59 -6.41
N GLU A 115 4.01 5.90 -6.16
CA GLU A 115 5.03 6.81 -6.69
C GLU A 115 6.40 6.52 -6.09
N LYS A 116 6.47 6.30 -4.77
CA LYS A 116 7.73 5.94 -4.12
C LYS A 116 8.28 4.60 -4.62
N ARG A 117 7.42 3.58 -4.79
CA ARG A 117 7.84 2.30 -5.37
C ARG A 117 8.22 2.43 -6.83
N ALA A 118 7.47 3.19 -7.63
CA ALA A 118 7.79 3.45 -9.03
C ALA A 118 9.14 4.16 -9.17
N TYR A 119 9.51 5.04 -8.23
CA TYR A 119 10.82 5.66 -8.17
C TYR A 119 11.93 4.67 -7.76
N GLU A 120 11.72 3.89 -6.70
CA GLU A 120 12.70 2.91 -6.21
C GLU A 120 12.94 1.77 -7.21
N GLU A 121 11.90 1.39 -7.98
CA GLU A 121 11.95 0.37 -9.03
C GLU A 121 12.25 0.94 -10.41
N ASN A 122 12.44 2.26 -10.53
CA ASN A 122 12.88 2.86 -11.79
C ASN A 122 14.23 2.26 -12.17
N MET A 123 14.34 1.72 -13.39
CA MET A 123 15.57 1.11 -13.91
C MET A 123 16.78 2.03 -13.71
N ARG A 124 16.63 3.35 -13.89
CA ARG A 124 17.73 4.30 -13.64
C ARG A 124 18.20 4.28 -12.19
N PHE A 125 17.27 4.30 -11.23
CA PHE A 125 17.61 4.28 -9.81
C PHE A 125 18.20 2.93 -9.40
N LEU A 126 17.66 1.82 -9.90
CA LEU A 126 18.18 0.48 -9.65
C LEU A 126 19.61 0.29 -10.19
N VAL A 127 19.91 0.86 -11.37
CA VAL A 127 21.27 0.87 -11.96
C VAL A 127 22.22 1.67 -11.09
N THR A 128 21.86 2.90 -10.73
CA THR A 128 22.74 3.77 -9.95
C THR A 128 22.93 3.29 -8.51
N SER A 129 21.93 2.63 -7.91
CA SER A 129 21.99 2.10 -6.55
C SER A 129 22.58 0.68 -6.45
N GLY A 130 22.97 0.06 -7.57
CA GLY A 130 23.52 -1.30 -7.61
C GLY A 130 22.52 -2.40 -7.20
N ARG A 131 21.21 -2.10 -7.26
CA ARG A 131 20.14 -3.00 -6.80
C ARG A 131 19.58 -3.92 -7.89
N ILE A 132 19.88 -3.69 -9.17
CA ILE A 132 19.41 -4.53 -10.30
C ILE A 132 19.69 -6.01 -10.01
N VAL A 133 20.93 -6.29 -9.60
CA VAL A 133 21.48 -7.64 -9.44
C VAL A 133 20.83 -8.42 -8.29
N ARG A 134 20.31 -7.72 -7.26
CA ARG A 134 19.68 -8.34 -6.08
C ARG A 134 18.20 -8.62 -6.27
N LEU A 135 17.49 -7.76 -7.00
CA LEU A 135 16.05 -7.90 -7.23
C LEU A 135 15.73 -8.86 -8.37
N PHE A 136 16.64 -8.98 -9.34
CA PHE A 136 16.51 -9.87 -10.48
C PHE A 136 17.75 -10.77 -10.63
N PRO A 137 17.97 -11.73 -9.71
CA PRO A 137 19.13 -12.62 -9.78
C PRO A 137 19.17 -13.44 -11.07
N CYS A 138 17.99 -13.75 -11.62
CA CYS A 138 17.81 -14.52 -12.85
C CYS A 138 18.35 -13.79 -14.10
N ASP A 139 18.32 -12.45 -14.11
CA ASP A 139 18.74 -11.63 -15.26
C ASP A 139 20.26 -11.57 -15.41
N MET A 140 21.03 -11.91 -14.36
CA MET A 140 22.49 -12.04 -14.45
C MET A 140 22.95 -13.26 -15.27
N TYR A 141 22.10 -14.29 -15.34
CA TYR A 141 22.43 -15.55 -16.00
C TYR A 141 21.94 -15.60 -17.46
N ALA A 142 21.45 -14.49 -18.01
CA ALA A 142 21.21 -14.33 -19.44
C ALA A 142 22.54 -14.14 -20.20
N THR A 143 23.49 -15.07 -20.01
CA THR A 143 24.79 -15.09 -20.68
C THR A 143 24.74 -15.76 -22.06
N ASP A 144 23.59 -16.28 -22.49
CA ASP A 144 23.46 -17.02 -23.76
C ASP A 144 22.42 -16.45 -24.73
N VAL A 145 22.07 -15.17 -24.57
CA VAL A 145 21.44 -14.41 -25.66
C VAL A 145 22.54 -13.86 -26.55
N THR A 146 22.91 -14.65 -27.56
CA THR A 146 23.60 -14.08 -28.72
C THR A 146 22.63 -13.16 -29.43
N PHE A 147 22.84 -11.85 -29.32
CA PHE A 147 22.20 -10.89 -30.21
C PHE A 147 22.80 -11.10 -31.61
N GLN A 148 22.29 -12.07 -32.35
CA GLN A 148 22.57 -12.15 -33.78
C GLN A 148 21.97 -10.89 -34.41
N GLN A 149 22.83 -9.98 -34.89
CA GLN A 149 22.40 -8.96 -35.82
C GLN A 149 21.83 -9.68 -37.04
N SER A 150 20.52 -9.63 -37.22
CA SER A 150 19.85 -10.09 -38.42
C SER A 150 20.29 -9.20 -39.57
N ASN A 151 21.34 -9.59 -40.29
CA ASN A 151 21.72 -8.93 -41.52
C ASN A 151 20.65 -9.25 -42.56
N ARG A 152 19.74 -8.29 -42.77
CA ARG A 152 18.73 -8.33 -43.82
C ARG A 152 19.48 -8.45 -45.15
N SER A 153 19.22 -9.45 -45.98
CA SER A 153 19.58 -9.32 -47.39
C SER A 153 18.83 -8.10 -47.93
N ILE A 154 19.57 -7.15 -48.51
CA ILE A 154 18.98 -5.98 -49.16
C ILE A 154 18.17 -6.49 -50.36
N GLY A 155 16.86 -6.62 -50.12
CA GLY A 155 15.82 -6.94 -51.09
C GLY A 155 14.75 -5.85 -50.99
N ASN A 156 14.37 -5.35 -52.16
CA ASN A 156 13.75 -4.05 -52.38
C ASN A 156 12.33 -3.92 -51.78
N SER A 157 12.08 -2.73 -51.21
CA SER A 157 10.79 -2.04 -50.99
C SER A 157 9.63 -2.74 -50.26
N GLY A 158 9.17 -2.15 -49.15
CA GLY A 158 7.80 -2.35 -48.69
C GLY A 158 7.58 -2.15 -47.21
N ASP A 159 7.82 -3.18 -46.41
CA ASP A 159 7.20 -3.25 -45.07
C ASP A 159 8.23 -3.29 -43.93
N LYS A 160 8.15 -2.27 -43.06
CA LYS A 160 8.90 -2.17 -41.80
C LYS A 160 8.02 -2.62 -40.64
N ASN A 161 7.88 -3.92 -40.44
CA ASN A 161 7.51 -4.46 -39.15
C ASN A 161 8.74 -5.15 -38.53
N ARG A 162 9.21 -4.64 -37.39
CA ARG A 162 10.26 -5.28 -36.58
C ARG A 162 9.63 -6.49 -35.90
N PHE A 163 9.72 -7.66 -36.53
CA PHE A 163 9.44 -8.92 -35.87
C PHE A 163 10.70 -9.38 -35.15
N THR A 164 10.71 -9.31 -33.83
CA THR A 164 11.68 -10.03 -33.00
C THR A 164 11.17 -11.46 -32.87
N ALA A 165 11.81 -12.42 -33.53
CA ALA A 165 11.59 -13.83 -33.26
C ALA A 165 12.53 -14.28 -32.14
N ALA A 166 11.97 -14.80 -31.05
CA ALA A 166 12.72 -15.53 -30.04
C ALA A 166 12.68 -17.02 -30.44
N SER A 167 13.84 -17.61 -30.72
CA SER A 167 13.98 -19.05 -30.93
C SER A 167 14.43 -19.68 -29.62
N THR A 168 13.55 -20.42 -28.96
CA THR A 168 13.93 -21.28 -27.84
C THR A 168 14.44 -22.59 -28.44
N ASN A 169 15.77 -22.72 -28.59
CA ASN A 169 16.36 -24.02 -28.87
C ASN A 169 16.41 -24.80 -27.57
N TYR A 170 15.51 -25.76 -27.40
CA TYR A 170 15.70 -26.83 -26.42
C TYR A 170 16.80 -27.75 -26.95
N ILE A 171 17.91 -27.85 -26.22
CA ILE A 171 18.89 -28.92 -26.39
C ILE A 171 18.37 -30.11 -25.58
N ASP A 172 18.38 -31.29 -26.22
CA ASP A 172 17.83 -32.58 -25.78
C ASP A 172 18.01 -32.95 -24.29
#